data_AF-A0A2E1NLW9-F1
#
_entry.id   AF-A0A2E1NLW9-F1
#
_cell.length_a   1.000
_cell.length_b   1.000
_cell.length_c   1.000
_cell.angle_alpha   90.00
_cell.angle_beta   90.00
_cell.angle_gamma   90.00
#
_symmetry.space_group_name_H-M   'P 1'
#
loop_
_entity.id
_entity.type
_entity.pdbx_description
1 polymer ?
#
loop_
_entity_poly.entity_id
_entity_poly.type
_entity_poly.pdbx_seq_one_letter_code
_entity_poly.pdbx_strand_id
1 'polypeptide(L)'
;MQLAAIGWGLFLVATTDWSMISLTNQVFLSAHLPWLYEFAKTVWYFVLPEAVADWIMNLPFILHVSIKAVASTLLGFWLLPIAKRMT
;
A
#
# COMPACT_ATOMS: atom_id res chain seq x y z
N MET A 1 11.55 0.76 -0.49
CA MET A 1 10.41 -0.07 -0.96
C MET A 1 9.18 0.75 -1.35
N GLN A 2 8.70 1.71 -0.54
CA GLN A 2 7.51 2.51 -0.87
C GLN A 2 7.64 3.31 -2.19
N LEU A 3 8.77 4.02 -2.40
CA LEU A 3 9.01 4.77 -3.64
C LEU A 3 9.03 3.88 -4.88
N ALA A 4 9.61 2.67 -4.77
CA ALA A 4 9.62 1.70 -5.87
C ALA A 4 8.20 1.21 -6.20
N ALA A 5 7.38 0.94 -5.19
CA ALA A 5 5.98 0.57 -5.36
C ALA A 5 5.16 1.69 -6.03
N ILE A 6 5.34 2.95 -5.59
CA ILE A 6 4.69 4.11 -6.23
C ILE A 6 5.14 4.26 -7.68
N GLY A 7 6.44 4.18 -7.94
CA GLY A 7 7.00 4.26 -9.29
C GLY A 7 6.46 3.16 -10.21
N TRP A 8 6.35 1.93 -9.71
CA TRP A 8 5.75 0.82 -10.46
C TRP A 8 4.27 1.07 -10.74
N GLY A 9 3.49 1.51 -9.75
CA GLY A 9 2.09 1.87 -9.96
C GLY A 9 1.92 2.94 -11.04
N LEU A 10 2.74 3.99 -11.01
CA LEU A 10 2.75 5.05 -12.03
C LEU A 10 3.16 4.53 -13.41
N PHE A 11 4.17 3.66 -13.48
CA PHE A 11 4.57 3.02 -14.73
C PHE A 11 3.43 2.21 -15.35
N LEU A 12 2.69 1.44 -14.55
CA LEU A 12 1.53 0.70 -15.03
C LEU A 12 0.45 1.64 -15.58
N VAL A 13 0.11 2.71 -14.84
CA VAL A 13 -0.86 3.71 -15.32
C VAL A 13 -0.41 4.37 -16.63
N ALA A 14 0.90 4.55 -16.84
CA ALA A 14 1.44 5.16 -18.05
C ALA A 14 1.52 4.21 -19.25
N THR A 15 1.51 2.89 -19.02
CA THR A 15 1.76 1.86 -20.06
C THR A 15 0.55 0.97 -20.34
N THR A 16 -0.52 1.10 -19.56
CA THR A 16 -1.73 0.28 -19.65
C THR A 16 -2.97 1.17 -19.59
N ASP A 17 -4.15 0.60 -19.87
CA ASP A 17 -5.43 1.32 -19.79
C ASP A 17 -5.91 1.56 -18.34
N TRP A 18 -5.14 1.14 -17.33
CA TRP A 18 -5.48 1.37 -15.93
C TRP A 18 -5.31 2.85 -15.58
N SER A 19 -6.37 3.47 -15.05
CA SER A 19 -6.28 4.78 -14.40
C SER A 19 -5.70 4.67 -12.98
N MET A 20 -5.23 5.80 -12.44
CA MET A 20 -4.72 5.90 -11.06
C MET A 20 -5.72 5.44 -10.00
N ILE A 21 -7.03 5.54 -10.27
CA ILE A 21 -8.11 5.18 -9.35
C ILE A 21 -8.50 3.71 -9.52
N SER A 22 -8.56 3.23 -10.77
CA SER A 22 -8.97 1.84 -11.08
C SER A 22 -7.92 0.81 -10.71
N LEU A 23 -6.64 1.20 -10.61
CA LEU A 23 -5.57 0.30 -10.14
C LEU A 23 -5.66 0.14 -8.62
N THR A 24 -6.54 -0.74 -8.15
CA THR A 24 -6.72 -1.04 -6.72
C THR A 24 -5.60 -1.92 -6.18
N ASN A 25 -5.46 -2.00 -4.86
CA ASN A 25 -4.53 -2.93 -4.20
C ASN A 25 -4.78 -4.38 -4.66
N GLN A 26 -6.04 -4.78 -4.76
CA GLN A 26 -6.43 -6.10 -5.26
C GLN A 26 -5.93 -6.34 -6.68
N VAL A 27 -6.28 -5.48 -7.63
CA VAL A 27 -5.89 -5.62 -9.04
C VAL A 27 -4.38 -5.65 -9.20
N PHE A 28 -3.69 -4.72 -8.51
CA PHE A 28 -2.24 -4.65 -8.56
C PHE A 28 -1.59 -5.93 -8.03
N LEU A 29 -1.98 -6.36 -6.82
CA LEU A 29 -1.38 -7.50 -6.15
C LEU A 29 -1.71 -8.81 -6.88
N SER A 30 -2.96 -9.03 -7.29
CA SER A 30 -3.34 -10.29 -7.96
C SER A 30 -2.65 -10.46 -9.31
N ALA A 31 -2.44 -9.36 -10.05
CA ALA A 31 -1.84 -9.41 -11.38
C ALA A 31 -0.30 -9.47 -11.35
N HIS A 32 0.36 -8.79 -10.40
CA HIS A 32 1.83 -8.63 -10.42
C HIS A 32 2.54 -9.35 -9.27
N LEU A 33 1.84 -9.63 -8.17
CA LEU A 33 2.38 -10.25 -6.95
C LEU A 33 1.40 -11.28 -6.36
N PRO A 34 1.00 -12.32 -7.12
CA PRO A 34 -0.09 -13.21 -6.73
C PRO A 34 0.17 -13.96 -5.41
N TRP A 35 1.42 -14.33 -5.14
CA TRP A 35 1.79 -14.94 -3.85
C TRP A 35 1.54 -14.00 -2.67
N LEU A 36 1.81 -12.69 -2.86
CA LEU A 36 1.63 -11.67 -1.82
C LEU A 36 0.15 -11.35 -1.67
N TYR A 37 -0.61 -11.38 -2.77
CA TYR A 37 -2.07 -11.25 -2.74
C TYR A 37 -2.71 -12.32 -1.87
N GLU A 38 -2.41 -13.60 -2.10
CA GLU A 38 -2.96 -14.71 -1.32
C GLU A 38 -2.58 -14.62 0.15
N PHE A 39 -1.33 -14.26 0.45
CA PHE A 39 -0.89 -14.03 1.82
C PHE A 39 -1.64 -12.87 2.48
N ALA A 40 -1.70 -11.71 1.83
CA ALA A 40 -2.37 -10.52 2.35
C ALA A 40 -3.87 -10.76 2.56
N LYS A 41 -4.52 -11.44 1.60
CA LYS A 41 -5.92 -11.84 1.70
C LYS A 41 -6.13 -12.78 2.89
N THR A 42 -5.30 -13.80 3.05
CA THR A 42 -5.41 -14.74 4.18
C THR A 42 -5.28 -14.00 5.52
N VAL A 43 -4.25 -13.17 5.67
CA VAL A 43 -3.98 -12.45 6.92
C VAL A 43 -5.06 -11.41 7.21
N TRP A 44 -5.45 -10.59 6.23
CA TRP A 44 -6.39 -9.50 6.45
C TRP A 44 -7.80 -10.01 6.75
N TYR A 45 -8.31 -11.01 6.02
CA TYR A 45 -9.65 -11.54 6.28
C TYR A 45 -9.71 -12.43 7.53
N PHE A 46 -8.56 -12.93 8.01
CA PHE A 46 -8.50 -13.64 9.29
C PHE A 46 -8.53 -12.69 10.50
N VAL A 47 -7.83 -11.55 10.41
CA VAL A 47 -7.66 -10.62 11.54
C VAL A 47 -8.72 -9.52 11.56
N LEU A 48 -9.15 -9.04 10.40
CA LEU A 48 -10.06 -7.90 10.28
C LEU A 48 -11.48 -8.36 9.93
N PRO A 49 -12.51 -7.59 10.31
CA PRO A 49 -13.84 -7.77 9.75
C PRO A 49 -13.81 -7.70 8.22
N GLU A 50 -14.60 -8.54 7.57
CA GLU A 50 -14.64 -8.68 6.11
C GLU A 50 -14.77 -7.33 5.39
N ALA A 51 -15.71 -6.48 5.82
CA ALA A 51 -15.91 -5.15 5.25
C ALA A 51 -14.67 -4.24 5.30
N VAL A 52 -13.83 -4.38 6.33
CA VAL A 52 -12.60 -3.59 6.47
C VAL A 52 -11.51 -4.15 5.55
N ALA A 53 -11.39 -5.47 5.46
CA ALA A 53 -10.44 -6.12 4.56
C ALA A 53 -10.77 -5.80 3.08
N ASP A 54 -12.04 -5.87 2.71
CA ASP A 54 -12.55 -5.48 1.38
C ASP A 54 -12.26 -4.02 1.08
N TRP A 55 -12.47 -3.13 2.05
CA TRP A 55 -12.17 -1.71 1.88
C TRP A 55 -10.69 -1.49 1.59
N ILE A 56 -9.78 -2.11 2.35
CA ILE A 56 -8.33 -2.01 2.11
C ILE A 56 -7.96 -2.56 0.72
N MET A 57 -8.52 -3.70 0.32
CA MET A 57 -8.24 -4.32 -0.99
C MET A 57 -8.71 -3.46 -2.16
N ASN A 58 -9.79 -2.70 -1.99
CA ASN A 58 -10.35 -1.82 -3.02
C ASN A 58 -9.74 -0.42 -3.05
N LEU A 59 -8.85 -0.06 -2.11
CA LEU A 59 -8.18 1.24 -2.17
C LEU A 59 -7.31 1.37 -3.42
N PRO A 60 -7.31 2.55 -4.09
CA PRO A 60 -6.39 2.82 -5.17
C PRO A 60 -4.94 2.69 -4.69
N PHE A 61 -4.18 1.81 -5.33
CA PHE A 61 -2.86 1.37 -4.88
C PHE A 61 -1.90 2.54 -4.72
N ILE A 62 -1.83 3.41 -5.74
CA ILE A 62 -0.92 4.55 -5.76
C ILE A 62 -1.24 5.51 -4.60
N LEU A 63 -2.52 5.82 -4.38
CA LEU A 63 -2.93 6.71 -3.30
C LEU A 63 -2.64 6.10 -1.93
N HIS A 64 -3.00 4.82 -1.74
CA HIS A 64 -2.74 4.10 -0.49
C HIS A 64 -1.25 4.10 -0.13
N VAL A 65 -0.36 3.73 -1.07
CA VAL A 65 1.08 3.67 -0.80
C VAL A 65 1.66 5.07 -0.58
N SER A 66 1.17 6.08 -1.31
CA SER A 66 1.62 7.47 -1.16
C SER A 66 1.25 8.04 0.20
N ILE A 67 0.01 7.88 0.64
CA ILE A 67 -0.44 8.31 1.97
C ILE A 67 0.36 7.60 3.06
N LYS A 68 0.56 6.28 2.91
CA LYS A 68 1.37 5.49 3.84
C LYS A 68 2.81 6.01 3.92
N ALA A 69 3.42 6.37 2.79
CA ALA A 69 4.78 6.91 2.74
C ALA A 69 4.89 8.23 3.52
N VAL A 70 3.97 9.17 3.26
CA VAL A 70 3.90 10.46 3.97
C VAL A 70 3.70 10.23 5.46
N ALA A 71 2.71 9.43 5.86
CA ALA A 71 2.42 9.13 7.26
C ALA A 71 3.64 8.52 7.97
N SER A 72 4.30 7.54 7.35
CA SER A 72 5.48 6.90 7.93
C SER A 72 6.67 7.87 8.07
N THR A 73 6.82 8.81 7.14
CA THR A 73 7.88 9.81 7.18
C THR A 73 7.64 10.83 8.29
N LEU A 74 6.40 11.32 8.44
CA LEU A 74 6.02 12.23 9.52
C LEU A 74 6.17 11.58 10.89
N LEU A 75 5.72 10.33 11.04
CA LEU A 75 5.94 9.56 12.27
C LEU A 75 7.43 9.36 12.56
N GLY A 76 8.23 9.07 11.53
CA GLY A 76 9.68 9.00 11.65
C GLY A 76 10.28 10.29 12.21
N PHE A 77 9.96 11.44 11.61
CA PHE A 77 10.44 12.73 12.09
C PHE A 77 10.02 13.06 13.52
N TRP A 78 8.80 12.68 13.92
CA TRP A 78 8.33 12.85 15.29
C TRP A 78 9.07 11.94 16.28
N LEU A 79 9.42 10.71 15.88
CA LEU A 79 10.12 9.74 16.71
C LEU A 79 11.63 10.01 16.85
N LEU A 80 12.28 10.60 15.84
CA LEU A 80 13.72 10.92 15.87
C LEU A 80 14.19 11.66 17.15
N PRO A 81 13.54 12.74 17.61
CA PRO A 81 13.97 13.42 18.84
C PRO A 81 13.72 12.58 20.11
N ILE A 82 12.74 11.69 20.11
CA ILE A 82 12.48 10.77 21.23
C ILE A 82 13.59 9.73 21.29
N ALA A 83 13.93 9.12 20.14
CA ALA A 83 15.00 8.15 20.03
C ALA A 83 16.36 8.75 20.45
N LYS A 84 16.65 10.00 20.05
CA LYS A 84 17.88 10.71 20.46
C LYS A 84 18.02 10.87 21.98
N ARG A 85 16.91 10.92 22.73
CA ARG A 85 16.93 11.06 24.20
C ARG A 85 17.14 9.74 24.95
N MET A 86 17.08 8.60 24.24
CA MET A 86 17.25 7.25 24.82
C MET A 86 18.69 6.72 24.71
N THR A 87 19.54 7.43 23.99
CA THR A 87 21.01 7.25 23.90
C THR A 87 21.72 8.25 24.79
#